data_AF-A0AAN4AS05-F1
#
_entry.id   AF-A0AAN4AS05-F1
#
_cell.length_a   1.000
_cell.length_b   1.000
_cell.length_c   1.000
_cell.angle_alpha   90.00
_cell.angle_beta   90.00
_cell.angle_gamma   90.00
#
_symmetry.space_group_name_H-M   'P 1'
#
loop_
_entity.id
_entity.type
_entity.pdbx_description
1 polymer ?
#
loop_
_entity_poly.entity_id
_entity_poly.type
_entity_poly.pdbx_seq_one_letter_code
_entity_poly.pdbx_strand_id
1 'polypeptide(L)'
;MYSQGETFYYDIEDEEYELSVLSTFLVGEQEYLITEDFDGALHVFIYDEDEDDIFLVEDEEEAAQLIQYWKEEYLDGEDIGDYEEDEYYDREDRYQEDSYNEIEEDDEY
;
A
#
# COMPACT_ATOMS: atom_id res chain seq x y z
N MET A 1 5.90 -16.80 -8.06
CA MET A 1 5.44 -15.47 -8.50
C MET A 1 4.49 -14.85 -7.47
N TYR A 2 4.72 -13.58 -7.12
CA TYR A 2 3.85 -12.79 -6.23
C TYR A 2 2.68 -12.16 -6.99
N SER A 3 1.55 -12.00 -6.31
CA SER A 3 0.33 -11.38 -6.81
C SER A 3 0.22 -9.94 -6.33
N GLN A 4 -0.53 -9.12 -7.07
CA GLN A 4 -0.88 -7.77 -6.64
C GLN A 4 -1.51 -7.77 -5.23
N GLY A 5 -1.00 -6.91 -4.35
CA GLY A 5 -1.42 -6.78 -2.95
C GLY A 5 -0.73 -7.74 -1.98
N GLU A 6 0.12 -8.66 -2.45
CA GLU A 6 0.98 -9.45 -1.56
C GLU A 6 2.15 -8.61 -1.04
N THR A 7 2.63 -8.95 0.16
CA THR A 7 3.82 -8.33 0.76
C THR A 7 4.92 -9.36 0.94
N PHE A 8 6.17 -8.95 0.80
CA PHE A 8 7.34 -9.79 1.02
C PHE A 8 8.49 -8.98 1.62
N TYR A 9 9.49 -9.68 2.16
CA TYR A 9 10.70 -9.07 2.71
C TYR A 9 11.87 -9.28 1.74
N TYR A 10 12.65 -8.23 1.50
CA TYR A 10 13.82 -8.29 0.63
C TYR A 10 14.96 -7.44 1.20
N ASP A 11 16.18 -7.99 1.18
CA ASP A 11 17.38 -7.29 1.62
C ASP A 11 17.91 -6.36 0.51
N ILE A 12 17.91 -5.05 0.76
CA ILE A 12 18.48 -4.01 -0.11
C ILE A 12 19.58 -3.31 0.70
N GLU A 13 20.81 -3.26 0.18
CA GLU A 13 21.95 -2.59 0.85
C GLU A 13 22.19 -3.01 2.33
N ASP A 14 22.05 -4.31 2.63
CA ASP A 14 22.16 -4.89 3.99
C ASP A 14 21.04 -4.45 4.98
N GLU A 15 19.92 -3.91 4.48
CA GLU A 15 18.71 -3.60 5.24
C GLU A 15 17.50 -4.40 4.69
N GLU A 16 16.70 -4.99 5.58
CA GLU A 16 15.50 -5.75 5.21
C GLU A 16 14.32 -4.79 5.05
N TYR A 17 13.76 -4.72 3.85
CA TYR A 17 12.59 -3.91 3.54
C TYR A 17 11.34 -4.79 3.40
N GLU A 18 10.23 -4.32 3.97
CA GLU A 18 8.90 -4.85 3.69
C GLU A 18 8.34 -4.17 2.45
N LEU A 19 8.11 -4.95 1.40
CA LEU A 19 7.70 -4.47 0.09
C LEU A 19 6.31 -5.00 -0.26
N SER A 20 5.44 -4.10 -0.72
CA SER A 20 4.09 -4.42 -1.18
C SER A 20 4.04 -4.44 -2.69
N VAL A 21 3.55 -5.53 -3.29
CA VAL A 21 3.40 -5.66 -4.74
C VAL A 21 2.25 -4.79 -5.21
N LEU A 22 2.56 -3.71 -5.94
CA LEU A 22 1.57 -2.84 -6.53
C LEU A 22 1.01 -3.42 -7.84
N SER A 23 1.87 -3.97 -8.69
CA SER A 23 1.46 -4.50 -9.99
C SER A 23 2.52 -5.41 -10.58
N THR A 24 2.08 -6.35 -11.40
CA THR A 24 2.94 -7.20 -12.24
C THR A 24 2.64 -6.90 -13.70
N PHE A 25 3.66 -6.73 -14.53
CA PHE A 25 3.49 -6.39 -15.95
C PHE A 25 4.59 -7.03 -16.78
N LEU A 26 4.31 -7.20 -18.08
CA LEU A 26 5.17 -7.93 -19.00
C LEU A 26 5.66 -7.01 -20.10
N VAL A 27 6.98 -6.93 -20.26
CA VAL A 27 7.64 -6.17 -21.33
C VAL A 27 8.39 -7.14 -22.23
N GLY A 28 7.84 -7.38 -23.42
CA GLY A 28 8.38 -8.36 -24.37
C GLY A 28 8.09 -9.79 -23.92
N GLU A 29 9.12 -10.51 -23.47
CA GLU A 29 9.01 -11.85 -22.86
C GLU A 29 9.41 -11.83 -21.38
N GLN A 30 9.79 -10.66 -20.86
CA GLN A 30 10.27 -10.50 -19.50
C GLN A 30 9.17 -9.95 -18.60
N GLU A 31 9.01 -10.58 -17.44
CA GLU A 31 8.04 -10.18 -16.42
C GLU A 31 8.72 -9.32 -15.33
N TYR A 32 8.02 -8.26 -14.94
CA TYR A 32 8.45 -7.29 -13.94
C TYR A 32 7.38 -7.05 -12.88
N LEU A 33 7.83 -6.68 -11.68
CA LEU A 33 6.99 -6.33 -10.55
C LEU A 33 7.31 -4.91 -10.10
N ILE A 34 6.28 -4.07 -9.96
CA ILE A 34 6.37 -2.80 -9.24
C ILE A 34 5.97 -3.07 -7.79
N THR A 35 6.80 -2.60 -6.88
CA THR A 35 6.58 -2.70 -5.44
C THR A 35 6.74 -1.35 -4.76
N GLU A 36 6.19 -1.21 -3.56
CA GLU A 36 6.26 -0.01 -2.73
C GLU A 36 6.69 -0.37 -1.32
N ASP A 37 7.60 0.42 -0.74
CA ASP A 37 7.98 0.33 0.68
C ASP A 37 7.11 1.20 1.59
N PHE A 38 7.35 1.14 2.91
CA PHE A 38 6.58 1.89 3.91
C PHE A 38 6.70 3.42 3.75
N ASP A 39 7.79 3.92 3.19
CA ASP A 39 8.02 5.34 2.92
C ASP A 39 7.39 5.78 1.58
N GLY A 40 6.78 4.86 0.84
CA GLY A 40 6.16 5.12 -0.46
C GLY A 40 7.16 5.16 -1.61
N ALA A 41 8.39 4.68 -1.42
CA ALA A 41 9.36 4.57 -2.50
C ALA A 41 9.09 3.31 -3.35
N LEU A 42 9.17 3.50 -4.67
CA LEU A 42 8.87 2.46 -5.66
C LEU A 42 10.12 1.71 -6.04
N HIS A 43 10.05 0.38 -5.98
CA HIS A 43 11.13 -0.52 -6.38
C HIS A 43 10.64 -1.46 -7.49
N VAL A 44 11.53 -1.76 -8.45
CA VAL A 44 11.22 -2.61 -9.59
C VAL A 44 12.00 -3.91 -9.49
N PHE A 45 11.29 -5.03 -9.64
CA PHE A 45 11.88 -6.35 -9.66
C PHE A 45 11.66 -7.01 -11.01
N ILE A 46 12.62 -7.84 -11.41
CA ILE A 46 12.54 -8.73 -12.57
C ILE A 46 12.30 -10.16 -12.07
N TYR A 47 11.36 -10.86 -12.69
CA TYR A 47 11.10 -12.27 -12.37
C TYR A 47 11.94 -13.19 -13.27
N ASP A 48 12.68 -14.11 -12.67
CA ASP A 48 13.45 -15.12 -13.41
C ASP A 48 12.71 -16.46 -13.40
N GLU A 49 12.26 -16.91 -14.57
CA GLU A 49 11.50 -18.16 -14.71
C GLU A 49 12.34 -19.42 -14.46
N ASP A 50 13.67 -19.34 -14.63
CA ASP A 50 14.56 -20.49 -14.47
C ASP A 50 14.91 -20.72 -12.98
N GLU A 51 15.11 -19.64 -12.22
CA GLU A 51 15.39 -19.68 -10.77
C GLU A 51 14.10 -19.66 -9.91
N ASP A 52 12.93 -19.34 -10.49
CA ASP A 52 11.64 -19.15 -9.79
C ASP A 52 11.73 -18.07 -8.69
N ASP A 53 12.55 -17.04 -8.92
CA ASP A 53 12.89 -15.99 -7.95
C ASP A 53 12.80 -14.58 -8.56
N ILE A 54 12.87 -13.54 -7.73
CA ILE A 54 12.83 -12.14 -8.14
C ILE A 54 14.15 -11.44 -7.83
N PHE A 55 14.57 -10.55 -8.72
CA PHE A 55 15.79 -9.77 -8.55
C PHE A 55 15.49 -8.28 -8.64
N LEU A 56 16.10 -7.49 -7.77
CA LEU A 56 15.99 -6.03 -7.83
C LEU A 56 16.66 -5.49 -9.10
N VAL A 57 16.00 -4.58 -9.80
CA VAL A 57 16.63 -3.80 -10.87
C VAL A 57 17.49 -2.71 -10.22
N GLU A 58 18.79 -2.98 -10.10
CA GLU A 58 19.76 -2.08 -9.46
C GLU A 58 20.03 -0.80 -10.27
N ASP A 59 19.75 -0.82 -11.59
CA ASP A 59 19.95 0.34 -12.46
C ASP A 59 18.79 1.33 -12.30
N GLU A 60 19.06 2.47 -11.65
CA GLU A 60 18.06 3.49 -11.37
C GLU A 60 17.43 4.08 -12.64
N GLU A 61 18.19 4.21 -13.74
CA GLU A 61 17.68 4.75 -15.01
C GLU A 61 16.72 3.76 -15.68
N GLU A 62 17.01 2.46 -15.61
CA GLU A 62 16.13 1.39 -16.10
C GLU A 62 14.86 1.27 -15.24
N ALA A 63 15.01 1.23 -13.92
CA ALA A 63 13.89 1.18 -12.98
C ALA A 63 12.93 2.37 -13.19
N ALA A 64 13.47 3.59 -13.35
CA ALA A 64 12.66 4.78 -13.62
C ALA A 64 11.89 4.69 -14.95
N GLN A 65 12.50 4.15 -16.00
CA GLN A 65 11.83 3.95 -17.30
C GLN A 65 10.70 2.92 -17.19
N LEU A 66 10.91 1.82 -16.46
CA LEU A 66 9.90 0.78 -16.24
C LEU A 66 8.73 1.31 -15.42
N ILE A 67 9.00 2.09 -14.37
CA ILE A 67 7.96 2.76 -13.59
C ILE A 67 7.19 3.73 -14.49
N GLN A 68 7.87 4.54 -15.30
CA GLN A 68 7.20 5.47 -16.20
C GLN A 68 6.29 4.73 -17.20
N TYR A 69 6.80 3.67 -17.82
CA TYR A 69 6.03 2.81 -18.70
C TYR A 69 4.77 2.27 -18.02
N TRP A 70 4.92 1.75 -16.80
CA TRP A 70 3.79 1.25 -16.02
C TRP A 70 2.77 2.36 -15.72
N LYS A 71 3.22 3.56 -15.33
CA LYS A 71 2.34 4.70 -15.11
C LYS A 71 1.58 5.08 -16.40
N GLU A 72 2.28 5.13 -17.53
CA GLU A 72 1.67 5.49 -18.81
C GLU A 72 0.68 4.42 -19.32
N GLU A 73 0.97 3.13 -19.14
CA GLU A 73 0.08 2.06 -19.60
C GLU A 73 -1.11 1.80 -18.68
N TYR A 74 -0.91 1.91 -17.36
CA TYR A 74 -1.87 1.42 -16.37
C TYR A 74 -2.49 2.53 -15.51
N LEU A 75 -1.89 3.74 -15.48
CA LEU A 75 -2.42 4.89 -14.73
C LEU A 75 -2.82 6.10 -15.60
N ASP A 76 -2.42 6.17 -16.88
CA ASP A 76 -2.78 7.27 -17.80
C ASP A 76 -4.27 7.27 -18.21
N GLY A 77 -5.06 6.35 -17.65
CA GLY A 77 -6.52 6.31 -17.81
C GLY A 77 -7.21 7.39 -16.99
N GLU A 78 -7.03 8.66 -17.36
CA GLU A 78 -7.57 9.85 -16.70
C GLU A 78 -7.13 9.98 -15.23
N ASP A 79 -6.66 11.17 -14.87
CA ASP A 79 -6.60 11.66 -13.49
C ASP A 79 -7.78 11.07 -12.68
N ILE A 80 -7.52 10.03 -11.86
CA ILE A 80 -8.46 9.53 -10.86
C ILE A 80 -8.53 10.65 -9.83
N GLY A 81 -9.30 11.67 -10.22
CA GLY A 81 -9.28 13.00 -9.68
C GLY A 81 -9.39 12.94 -8.17
N ASP A 82 -8.66 13.87 -7.55
CA ASP A 82 -8.74 14.25 -6.15
C ASP A 82 -9.62 13.27 -5.38
N TYR A 83 -9.02 12.22 -4.81
CA TYR A 83 -9.65 11.53 -3.71
C TYR A 83 -9.90 12.64 -2.68
N GLU A 84 -11.08 13.24 -2.74
CA GLU A 84 -11.56 14.16 -1.73
C GLU A 84 -11.27 13.42 -0.45
N GLU A 85 -10.45 14.08 0.38
CA GLU A 85 -10.09 13.72 1.73
C GLU A 85 -11.35 13.23 2.44
N ASP A 86 -11.68 11.95 2.28
CA ASP A 86 -12.73 11.30 3.02
C ASP A 86 -12.13 11.26 4.43
N GLU A 87 -12.44 12.30 5.20
CA GLU A 87 -12.25 12.39 6.64
C GLU A 87 -13.06 11.26 7.30
N TYR A 88 -12.65 10.02 7.08
CA TYR A 88 -12.97 8.90 7.94
C TYR A 88 -12.25 9.18 9.24
N TYR A 89 -12.84 10.00 10.11
CA TYR A 89 -12.79 9.96 11.58
C TYR A 89 -13.21 11.33 12.12
N ASP A 90 -14.52 11.56 12.19
CA ASP A 90 -15.08 12.38 13.26
C ASP A 90 -16.22 11.63 13.96
N ARG A 91 -15.92 10.42 14.42
CA ARG A 91 -16.68 9.80 15.49
C ARG A 91 -16.12 10.32 16.81
N GLU A 92 -16.43 11.57 17.12
CA GLU A 92 -16.36 12.04 18.50
C GLU A 92 -17.37 11.20 19.30
N ASP A 93 -16.85 10.20 20.03
CA ASP A 93 -17.53 9.50 21.11
C ASP A 93 -18.07 10.54 22.09
N ARG A 94 -19.29 11.00 21.84
CA ARG A 94 -20.01 11.86 22.77
C ARG A 94 -20.40 10.99 23.95
N TYR A 95 -19.51 10.96 24.94
CA TYR A 95 -19.68 10.36 26.26
C TYR A 95 -21.15 10.41 26.69
N GLN A 96 -21.76 9.24 26.82
CA GLN A 96 -23.02 9.09 27.52
C GLN A 96 -22.73 9.44 28.98
N GLU A 97 -23.07 10.66 29.38
CA GLU A 97 -22.98 11.11 30.76
C GLU A 97 -23.92 10.24 31.60
N ASP A 98 -23.34 9.29 32.32
CA ASP A 98 -23.97 8.48 33.36
C ASP A 98 -24.53 9.43 34.43
N SER A 99 -25.78 9.89 34.24
CA SER A 99 -26.55 10.56 35.29
C SER A 99 -26.96 9.51 36.33
N TYR A 100 -26.04 9.19 37.24
CA TYR A 100 -26.39 8.72 38.57
C TYR A 100 -27.03 9.89 39.33
N ASN A 101 -28.35 10.07 39.16
CA ASN A 101 -29.17 10.84 40.09
C ASN A 101 -29.96 9.86 40.96
N GLU A 102 -29.41 9.69 42.16
CA GLU A 102 -30.05 9.40 43.45
C GLU A 102 -31.59 9.41 43.40
N ILE A 103 -32.21 8.22 43.50
CA ILE A 103 -33.63 8.11 43.86
C ILE A 103 -33.69 8.44 45.35
N GLU A 104 -34.09 9.66 45.67
CA GLU A 104 -34.48 10.03 47.04
C GLU A 104 -35.69 9.17 47.47
N GLU A 105 -35.52 8.45 48.57
CA GLU A 105 -36.59 7.78 49.30
C GLU A 105 -37.59 8.82 49.81
N ASP A 106 -38.86 8.71 49.43
CA ASP A 106 -39.96 9.35 50.16
C ASP A 106 -41.07 8.33 50.41
N ASP A 107 -40.89 7.57 51.51
CA ASP A 107 -41.95 6.86 52.23
C ASP A 107 -42.77 7.91 53.02
N GLU A 108 -43.84 8.43 52.41
CA GLU A 108 -44.81 9.27 53.11
C GLU A 108 -45.83 8.40 53.86
N TYR A 109 -45.93 8.63 55.17
CA TYR A 109 -46.74 7.91 56.19
C TYR A 109 -48.27 8.05 56.03
#